data_AF-A0AAW4P9N4-F1
#
_entry.id   AF-A0AAW4P9N4-F1
#
_cell.length_a   1.000
_cell.length_b   1.000
_cell.length_c   1.000
_cell.angle_alpha   90.00
_cell.angle_beta   90.00
_cell.angle_gamma   90.00
#
_symmetry.space_group_name_H-M   'P 1'
#
loop_
_entity.id
_entity.type
_entity.pdbx_description
1 polymer ?
#
loop_
_entity_poly.entity_id
_entity_poly.type
_entity_poly.pdbx_seq_one_letter_code
_entity_poly.pdbx_strand_id
1 'polypeptide(L)'
;MSQHPQYDERIRALERAAEEAAESLDPDPPDEARATEIVREGVGPTVALYCEARTGGTWARFDDETFDRLETTLNHWLDCYAACYGVSLDGVYSVRTAAELLVDTHDAAAVAATLTGVPE
;
A
#
# COMPACT_ATOMS: atom_id res chain seq x y z
N MET A 1 -15.11 19.02 0.44
CA MET A 1 -14.07 19.34 1.44
C MET A 1 -14.01 18.17 2.38
N SER A 2 -12.93 17.40 2.35
CA SER A 2 -12.83 16.18 3.14
C SER A 2 -12.82 16.49 4.63
N GLN A 3 -13.42 15.60 5.41
CA GLN A 3 -13.55 15.76 6.85
C GLN A 3 -12.19 15.62 7.57
N HIS A 4 -11.14 15.14 6.88
CA HIS A 4 -9.81 14.88 7.43
C HIS A 4 -8.65 15.31 6.50
N PRO A 5 -8.38 16.63 6.38
CA PRO A 5 -7.37 17.16 5.43
C PRO A 5 -5.96 16.59 5.65
N GLN A 6 -5.61 16.22 6.89
CA GLN A 6 -4.31 15.62 7.22
C GLN A 6 -4.11 14.21 6.62
N TYR A 7 -5.18 13.41 6.51
CA TYR A 7 -5.08 12.08 5.91
C TYR A 7 -5.05 12.18 4.39
N ASP A 8 -5.86 13.06 3.83
CA ASP A 8 -5.88 13.32 2.39
C ASP A 8 -4.53 13.77 1.84
N GLU A 9 -3.83 14.66 2.55
CA GLU A 9 -2.50 15.11 2.12
C GLU A 9 -1.48 13.96 2.14
N ARG A 10 -1.52 13.12 3.18
CA ARG A 10 -0.65 11.93 3.29
C ARG A 10 -0.96 10.90 2.21
N ILE A 11 -2.24 10.67 1.90
CA ILE A 11 -2.67 9.80 0.80
C ILE A 11 -2.16 10.36 -0.53
N ARG A 12 -2.32 11.66 -0.80
CA ARG A 12 -1.78 12.30 -2.02
C ARG A 12 -0.26 12.21 -2.14
N ALA A 13 0.45 12.17 -1.02
CA ALA A 13 1.90 11.95 -1.04
C ALA A 13 2.23 10.49 -1.43
N LEU A 14 1.50 9.52 -0.89
CA LEU A 14 1.66 8.11 -1.22
C LEU A 14 1.24 7.79 -2.67
N GLU A 15 0.16 8.41 -3.16
CA GLU A 15 -0.29 8.28 -4.56
C GLU A 15 0.81 8.72 -5.54
N ARG A 16 1.35 9.94 -5.35
CA ARG A 16 2.43 10.46 -6.21
C ARG A 16 3.69 9.62 -6.13
N ALA A 17 4.06 9.17 -4.93
CA ALA A 17 5.23 8.32 -4.76
C ALA A 17 5.03 6.95 -5.44
N ALA A 18 3.81 6.41 -5.47
CA ALA A 18 3.51 5.18 -6.21
C ALA A 18 3.65 5.38 -7.72
N GLU A 19 3.15 6.51 -8.25
CA GLU A 19 3.31 6.89 -9.66
C GLU A 19 4.79 7.03 -10.04
N GLU A 20 5.57 7.79 -9.26
CA GLU A 20 7.01 7.95 -9.47
C GLU A 20 7.77 6.62 -9.38
N ALA A 21 7.37 5.76 -8.43
CA ALA A 21 7.95 4.43 -8.29
C ALA A 21 7.67 3.58 -9.53
N ALA A 22 6.42 3.51 -10.00
CA ALA A 22 6.03 2.75 -11.17
C ALA A 22 6.80 3.17 -12.42
N GLU A 23 6.97 4.48 -12.65
CA GLU A 23 7.75 5.01 -13.77
C GLU A 23 9.24 4.68 -13.71
N SER A 24 9.77 4.43 -12.50
CA SER A 24 11.19 4.14 -12.27
C SER A 24 11.57 2.66 -12.39
N LEU A 25 10.59 1.75 -12.47
CA LEU A 25 10.85 0.31 -12.43
C LEU A 25 11.43 -0.19 -13.76
N ASP A 26 12.56 -0.88 -13.68
CA ASP A 26 13.19 -1.63 -14.78
C ASP A 26 13.62 -3.03 -14.28
N PRO A 27 12.66 -3.95 -14.06
CA PRO A 27 12.86 -5.17 -13.28
C PRO A 27 13.39 -6.35 -14.11
N ASP A 28 14.16 -6.10 -15.17
CA ASP A 28 14.87 -7.13 -15.92
C ASP A 28 16.39 -7.05 -15.63
N PRO A 29 16.93 -7.92 -14.74
CA PRO A 29 16.29 -9.04 -14.03
C PRO A 29 15.49 -8.58 -12.78
N PRO A 30 14.69 -9.48 -12.14
CA PRO A 30 13.98 -9.18 -10.91
C PRO A 30 14.85 -8.51 -9.84
N ASP A 31 14.29 -7.51 -9.16
CA ASP A 31 15.00 -6.66 -8.19
C ASP A 31 14.37 -6.76 -6.79
N GLU A 32 14.86 -7.72 -6.00
CA GLU A 32 14.44 -7.93 -4.60
C GLU A 32 14.71 -6.73 -3.68
N ALA A 33 15.80 -6.00 -3.93
CA ALA A 33 16.14 -4.82 -3.14
C ALA A 33 15.10 -3.74 -3.38
N ARG A 34 14.73 -3.51 -4.65
CA ARG A 34 13.66 -2.59 -5.01
C ARG A 34 12.31 -3.02 -4.45
N ALA A 35 11.97 -4.32 -4.50
CA ALA A 35 10.74 -4.82 -3.89
C ALA A 35 10.66 -4.51 -2.38
N THR A 36 11.78 -4.63 -1.67
CA THR A 36 11.87 -4.28 -0.25
C THR A 36 11.67 -2.78 0.00
N GLU A 37 12.24 -1.93 -0.85
CA GLU A 37 12.02 -0.48 -0.82
C GLU A 37 10.55 -0.12 -1.05
N ILE A 38 9.92 -0.71 -2.08
CA ILE A 38 8.49 -0.51 -2.38
C ILE A 38 7.61 -0.84 -1.17
N VAL A 39 7.87 -1.96 -0.50
CA VAL A 39 7.14 -2.34 0.71
C VAL A 39 7.33 -1.31 1.82
N ARG A 40 8.58 -0.88 2.04
CA ARG A 40 8.93 0.02 3.13
C ARG A 40 8.40 1.45 2.93
N GLU A 41 8.42 1.93 1.70
CA GLU A 41 8.07 3.31 1.35
C GLU A 41 6.59 3.47 0.99
N GLY A 42 5.96 2.39 0.51
CA GLY A 42 4.61 2.40 -0.02
C GLY A 42 3.61 1.57 0.77
N VAL A 43 3.74 0.24 0.71
CA VAL A 43 2.78 -0.71 1.30
C VAL A 43 2.64 -0.48 2.81
N GLY A 44 3.76 -0.51 3.54
CA GLY A 44 3.78 -0.33 4.99
C GLY A 44 3.13 0.98 5.44
N PRO A 45 3.58 2.14 4.93
CA PRO A 45 2.97 3.44 5.25
C PRO A 45 1.49 3.55 4.90
N THR A 46 1.05 2.95 3.79
CA THR A 46 -0.37 2.95 3.38
C THR A 46 -1.24 2.16 4.36
N VAL A 47 -0.80 0.96 4.75
CA VAL A 47 -1.50 0.12 5.73
C VAL A 47 -1.48 0.75 7.13
N ALA A 48 -0.34 1.33 7.52
CA ALA A 48 -0.22 2.05 8.80
C ALA A 48 -1.21 3.23 8.88
N LEU A 49 -1.42 3.96 7.78
CA LEU A 49 -2.38 5.06 7.73
C LEU A 49 -3.82 4.61 8.00
N TYR A 50 -4.19 3.42 7.50
CA TYR A 50 -5.48 2.80 7.82
C TYR A 50 -5.59 2.45 9.30
N CYS A 51 -4.56 1.83 9.87
CA CYS A 51 -4.52 1.49 11.29
C CYS A 51 -4.62 2.72 12.19
N GLU A 52 -3.88 3.79 11.87
CA GLU A 52 -3.95 5.08 12.58
C GLU A 52 -5.37 5.65 12.56
N ALA A 53 -6.00 5.71 11.38
CA ALA A 53 -7.37 6.20 11.26
C ALA A 53 -8.34 5.37 12.10
N ARG A 54 -8.19 4.03 12.12
CA ARG A 54 -9.08 3.15 12.89
C ARG A 54 -8.88 3.20 14.40
N THR A 55 -7.70 3.60 14.87
CA THR A 55 -7.32 3.62 16.30
C THR A 55 -7.33 5.03 16.91
N GLY A 56 -7.40 6.09 16.09
CA GLY A 56 -7.34 7.51 16.50
C GLY A 56 -8.53 8.08 17.29
N GLY A 57 -9.46 7.25 17.81
CA GLY A 57 -10.60 7.67 18.62
C GLY A 57 -11.88 8.01 17.84
N THR A 58 -12.91 8.55 18.53
CA THR A 58 -14.30 8.72 18.04
C THR A 58 -14.45 9.52 16.74
N TRP A 59 -13.43 10.28 16.33
CA TRP A 59 -13.47 11.25 15.24
C TRP A 59 -12.64 10.87 14.00
N ALA A 60 -11.92 9.75 13.99
CA ALA A 60 -11.15 9.31 12.83
C ALA A 60 -11.86 8.11 12.18
N ARG A 61 -12.66 8.37 11.15
CA ARG A 61 -13.02 7.36 10.15
C ARG A 61 -12.90 8.04 8.81
N PHE A 62 -12.30 7.39 7.84
CA PHE A 62 -12.38 7.85 6.46
C PHE A 62 -13.85 7.95 6.06
N ASP A 63 -14.17 8.99 5.30
CA ASP A 63 -15.34 8.91 4.44
C ASP A 63 -15.04 7.94 3.29
N ASP A 64 -16.08 7.56 2.54
CA ASP A 64 -15.96 6.53 1.50
C ASP A 64 -14.93 6.94 0.43
N GLU A 65 -14.86 8.23 0.08
CA GLU A 65 -13.91 8.74 -0.92
C GLU A 65 -12.45 8.62 -0.44
N THR A 66 -12.15 9.02 0.80
CA THR A 66 -10.80 8.87 1.35
C THR A 66 -10.43 7.39 1.54
N PHE A 67 -11.40 6.53 1.89
CA PHE A 67 -11.18 5.08 2.01
C PHE A 67 -10.82 4.46 0.65
N ASP A 68 -11.63 4.72 -0.39
CA ASP A 68 -11.43 4.20 -1.74
C ASP A 68 -10.08 4.65 -2.33
N ARG A 69 -9.68 5.90 -2.07
CA ARG A 69 -8.37 6.40 -2.49
C ARG A 69 -7.22 5.69 -1.77
N LEU A 70 -7.35 5.43 -0.48
CA LEU A 70 -6.33 4.69 0.26
C LEU A 70 -6.20 3.25 -0.25
N GLU A 71 -7.32 2.58 -0.53
CA GLU A 71 -7.32 1.23 -1.09
C GLU A 71 -6.73 1.20 -2.51
N THR A 72 -7.07 2.17 -3.35
CA THR A 72 -6.46 2.34 -4.69
C THR A 72 -4.95 2.57 -4.59
N THR A 73 -4.51 3.40 -3.65
CA THR A 73 -3.09 3.67 -3.40
C THR A 73 -2.35 2.40 -2.98
N LEU A 74 -2.94 1.59 -2.10
CA LEU A 74 -2.37 0.31 -1.70
C LEU A 74 -2.18 -0.62 -2.91
N ASN A 75 -3.20 -0.73 -3.76
CA ASN A 75 -3.14 -1.59 -4.93
C ASN A 75 -2.04 -1.16 -5.90
N HIS A 76 -1.88 0.15 -6.14
CA HIS A 76 -0.80 0.66 -6.98
C HIS A 76 0.58 0.30 -6.43
N TRP A 77 0.77 0.37 -5.11
CA TRP A 77 2.02 -0.08 -4.48
C TRP A 77 2.24 -1.59 -4.58
N LEU A 78 1.18 -2.40 -4.49
CA LEU A 78 1.27 -3.85 -4.68
C LEU A 78 1.58 -4.21 -6.14
N ASP A 79 1.07 -3.45 -7.11
CA ASP A 79 1.44 -3.59 -8.52
C ASP A 79 2.93 -3.30 -8.72
N CYS A 80 3.45 -2.21 -8.12
CA CYS A 80 4.89 -1.91 -8.14
C CYS A 80 5.72 -3.05 -7.50
N TYR A 81 5.26 -3.60 -6.37
CA TYR A 81 5.92 -4.70 -5.69
C TYR A 81 6.00 -5.94 -6.58
N ALA A 82 4.89 -6.35 -7.20
CA ALA A 82 4.85 -7.49 -8.11
C ALA A 82 5.68 -7.24 -9.38
N ALA A 83 5.65 -6.01 -9.89
CA ALA A 83 6.45 -5.61 -11.05
C ALA A 83 7.95 -5.75 -10.79
N CYS A 84 8.45 -5.54 -9.56
CA CYS A 84 9.85 -5.85 -9.21
C CYS A 84 10.25 -7.31 -9.48
N TYR A 85 9.28 -8.22 -9.58
CA TYR A 85 9.49 -9.63 -9.90
C TYR A 85 9.03 -10.01 -11.32
N GLY A 86 8.70 -9.02 -12.16
CA GLY A 86 8.17 -9.25 -13.51
C GLY A 86 6.74 -9.81 -13.52
N VAL A 87 6.00 -9.67 -12.43
CA VAL A 87 4.61 -10.15 -12.29
C VAL A 87 3.64 -8.98 -12.42
N SER A 88 2.56 -9.17 -13.18
CA SER A 88 1.41 -8.27 -13.19
C SER A 88 0.28 -8.89 -12.38
N LEU A 89 -0.34 -8.11 -11.51
CA LEU A 89 -1.46 -8.58 -10.68
C LEU A 89 -2.79 -8.35 -11.42
N ASP A 90 -3.73 -9.29 -11.26
CA ASP A 90 -5.10 -9.20 -11.80
C ASP A 90 -6.16 -8.89 -10.72
N GLY A 91 -5.74 -8.78 -9.45
CA GLY A 91 -6.60 -8.69 -8.28
C GLY A 91 -6.71 -7.29 -7.70
N VAL A 92 -7.74 -7.08 -6.86
CA VAL A 92 -7.86 -5.91 -5.98
C VAL A 92 -7.78 -6.39 -4.54
N TYR A 93 -6.90 -5.77 -3.77
CA TYR A 93 -6.58 -6.13 -2.40
C TYR A 93 -7.11 -5.07 -1.44
N SER A 94 -7.81 -5.51 -0.40
CA SER A 94 -8.38 -4.56 0.56
C SER A 94 -7.35 -4.09 1.58
N VAL A 95 -7.36 -2.78 1.86
CA VAL A 95 -6.54 -2.19 2.93
C VAL A 95 -6.89 -2.75 4.31
N ARG A 96 -8.14 -3.18 4.49
CA ARG A 96 -8.56 -3.85 5.72
C ARG A 96 -7.86 -5.19 5.89
N THR A 97 -7.88 -6.04 4.86
CA THR A 97 -7.22 -7.34 4.89
C THR A 97 -5.72 -7.18 5.11
N ALA A 98 -5.10 -6.20 4.45
CA ALA A 98 -3.70 -5.87 4.64
C ALA A 98 -3.37 -5.47 6.10
N ALA A 99 -4.25 -4.70 6.73
CA ALA A 99 -4.09 -4.31 8.14
C ALA A 99 -4.29 -5.48 9.11
N GLU A 100 -5.25 -6.37 8.85
CA GLU A 100 -5.46 -7.60 9.62
C GLU A 100 -4.20 -8.48 9.54
N LEU A 101 -3.66 -8.69 8.33
CA LEU A 101 -2.39 -9.41 8.15
C LEU A 101 -1.22 -8.71 8.85
N LEU A 102 -1.13 -7.38 8.80
CA LEU A 102 -0.03 -6.66 9.45
C LEU A 102 -0.05 -6.84 10.98
N VAL A 103 -1.24 -6.90 11.59
CA VAL A 103 -1.39 -7.18 13.02
C VAL A 103 -0.93 -8.61 13.35
N ASP A 104 -1.20 -9.56 12.46
CA ASP A 104 -0.80 -10.96 12.67
C ASP A 104 0.71 -11.16 12.45
N THR A 105 1.27 -10.59 11.38
CA THR A 105 2.67 -10.82 10.97
C THR A 105 3.66 -9.85 11.61
N HIS A 106 3.23 -8.65 11.97
CA HIS A 106 4.10 -7.52 12.32
C HIS A 106 5.17 -7.21 11.25
N ASP A 107 4.91 -7.59 10.01
CA ASP A 107 5.85 -7.48 8.89
C ASP A 107 5.11 -7.13 7.59
N ALA A 108 5.39 -5.94 7.05
CA ALA A 108 4.78 -5.45 5.82
C ALA A 108 5.22 -6.22 4.57
N ALA A 109 6.42 -6.83 4.57
CA ALA A 109 6.87 -7.66 3.46
C ALA A 109 6.06 -8.96 3.43
N ALA A 110 5.83 -9.56 4.60
CA ALA A 110 4.94 -10.71 4.73
C ALA A 110 3.50 -10.38 4.31
N VAL A 111 3.00 -9.17 4.59
CA VAL A 111 1.69 -8.71 4.09
C VAL A 111 1.66 -8.67 2.57
N ALA A 112 2.63 -8.01 1.94
CA ALA A 112 2.70 -7.89 0.48
C ALA A 112 2.78 -9.27 -0.20
N ALA A 113 3.67 -10.14 0.29
CA ALA A 113 3.83 -11.49 -0.24
C ALA A 113 2.56 -12.35 -0.04
N THR A 114 1.93 -12.29 1.14
CA THR A 114 0.71 -13.07 1.42
C THR A 114 -0.47 -12.61 0.57
N LEU A 115 -0.62 -11.30 0.35
CA LEU A 115 -1.70 -10.76 -0.49
C LEU A 115 -1.52 -11.13 -1.95
N THR A 116 -0.29 -10.98 -2.47
CA THR A 116 -0.02 -11.08 -3.92
C THR A 116 0.38 -12.48 -4.38
N GLY A 117 0.88 -13.32 -3.47
CA GLY A 117 1.50 -14.61 -3.80
C GLY A 117 2.88 -14.49 -4.45
N VAL A 118 3.45 -13.29 -4.54
CA VAL A 118 4.78 -13.03 -5.13
C VAL A 118 5.81 -12.97 -4.00
N PRO A 119 7.04 -13.53 -4.15
CA PRO A 119 7.64 -14.10 -5.36
C PRO A 119 7.49 -15.63 -5.55
N GLU A 120 6.59 -16.31 -4.85
CA GLU A 120 6.53 -17.79 -4.81
C GLU A 120 6.22 -18.48 -6.16
#